data_AF-A0A961Y3F5-F1
#
_entry.id   AF-A0A961Y3F5-F1
#
_cell.length_a   1.000
_cell.length_b   1.000
_cell.length_c   1.000
_cell.angle_alpha   90.00
_cell.angle_beta   90.00
_cell.angle_gamma   90.00
#
_symmetry.space_group_name_H-M   'P 1'
#
loop_
_entity.id
_entity.type
_entity.pdbx_description
1 polymer ?
#
loop_
_entity_poly.entity_id
_entity_poly.type
_entity_poly.pdbx_seq_one_letter_code
_entity_poly.pdbx_strand_id
1 'polypeptide(L)'
;TVEGHHVGELQGFRFTADQSAGGEDAKAVKAAAQKVLGAEFEARAERFSVSPNHDIALGSDGVLRWIGAPIGTLASGEDALKPRVILFADEQLTGPARDKVMARAERFVGFQIDTFLKPLVDLKSAEQLSGIARGIAFQLVENFGLIDRRTIASEVKSLDQDGRGALRRLGVRFGAYHVFVPAILKPAPAGLVTLLWALQNDGKDKPGFGDIVHLLASGRTSVVVNQSFDPVFYKLAGFRSLGRRAVRVDILERLADLIRPALSWRAGTGPRPEGAFDGAAFMVTPAMMSILGANAEDMEEILKGLGYRSEAKQAADVAARLEALDEAARKAAEEAAAKKQAEAAAKLAGEPSEATSETSADAAPVETEVVQEVPVETVAADSDGPVEAPQKPEAAAAEDGQDEVVSVAAEEVPKSSPEAATDVDGAPEAAVEQVTAPAPESESGVASDDSYTAAEQAAEAPKPILLWRPQRTEGRPRQRHGERNRQGQRGRQAPAGAEGAEQANRGPRPDKPNFKRDRSQRHGQGDQAGGGENRGNRPPRSGKPDGRPGKPDGRHGKPHAQSKPREEKPVRFDPDSPFAKLAALRDQLKK
;
A
#
# COMPACT_ATOMS: atom_id res chain seq x y z
N THR A 1 -35.39 -33.65 -10.85
CA THR A 1 -36.38 -34.75 -10.80
C THR A 1 -35.80 -35.97 -11.49
N VAL A 2 -36.27 -37.17 -11.16
CA VAL A 2 -35.92 -38.43 -11.84
C VAL A 2 -37.23 -39.14 -12.17
N GLU A 3 -37.43 -39.53 -13.42
CA GLU A 3 -38.66 -40.18 -13.90
C GLU A 3 -39.95 -39.40 -13.53
N GLY A 4 -39.85 -38.07 -13.50
CA GLY A 4 -40.92 -37.14 -13.08
C GLY A 4 -40.93 -36.80 -11.58
N HIS A 5 -40.45 -37.69 -10.72
CA HIS A 5 -40.48 -37.52 -9.27
C HIS A 5 -39.44 -36.50 -8.76
N HIS A 6 -39.79 -35.73 -7.73
CA HIS A 6 -38.79 -34.97 -6.96
C HIS A 6 -38.04 -35.92 -6.03
N VAL A 7 -36.70 -35.82 -6.00
CA VAL A 7 -35.82 -36.72 -5.22
C VAL A 7 -34.80 -35.95 -4.37
N GLY A 8 -34.63 -34.65 -4.60
CA GLY A 8 -33.63 -33.82 -3.94
C GLY A 8 -33.05 -32.72 -4.82
N GLU A 9 -32.18 -31.91 -4.23
CA GLU A 9 -31.51 -30.75 -4.83
C GLU A 9 -30.01 -31.03 -5.05
N LEU A 10 -29.40 -30.43 -6.08
CA LEU A 10 -28.00 -30.67 -6.45
C LEU A 10 -27.20 -29.35 -6.52
N GLN A 11 -26.57 -29.01 -5.38
CA GLN A 11 -25.76 -27.81 -5.18
C GLN A 11 -24.28 -28.10 -5.45
N GLY A 12 -23.67 -27.39 -6.41
CA GLY A 12 -22.28 -27.64 -6.79
C GLY A 12 -22.09 -29.07 -7.28
N PHE A 13 -21.31 -29.86 -6.55
CA PHE A 13 -21.11 -31.30 -6.79
C PHE A 13 -21.66 -32.19 -5.64
N ARG A 14 -22.64 -31.67 -4.88
CA ARG A 14 -23.31 -32.40 -3.79
C ARG A 14 -24.81 -32.52 -4.03
N PHE A 15 -25.40 -33.62 -3.60
CA PHE A 15 -26.81 -33.93 -3.70
C PHE A 15 -27.45 -34.08 -2.32
N THR A 16 -28.44 -33.24 -2.03
CA THR A 16 -29.26 -33.35 -0.82
C THR A 16 -30.57 -34.03 -1.18
N ALA A 17 -30.72 -35.30 -0.77
CA ALA A 17 -31.93 -36.06 -1.00
C ALA A 17 -33.11 -35.47 -0.22
N ASP A 18 -34.28 -35.39 -0.88
CA ASP A 18 -35.52 -34.98 -0.25
C ASP A 18 -35.98 -36.06 0.75
N GLN A 19 -36.32 -35.64 1.97
CA GLN A 19 -36.79 -36.52 3.04
C GLN A 19 -38.31 -36.70 3.03
N SER A 20 -39.06 -35.84 2.33
CA SER A 20 -40.52 -35.95 2.17
C SER A 20 -40.93 -37.09 1.23
N ALA A 21 -40.02 -37.55 0.37
CA ALA A 21 -40.19 -38.69 -0.54
C ALA A 21 -40.12 -40.05 0.19
N GLY A 22 -40.95 -40.22 1.23
CA GLY A 22 -41.09 -41.45 2.01
C GLY A 22 -42.23 -42.35 1.51
N GLY A 23 -41.91 -43.59 1.17
CA GLY A 23 -42.85 -44.62 0.69
C GLY A 23 -42.12 -45.92 0.36
N GLU A 24 -42.83 -46.97 -0.03
CA GLU A 24 -42.21 -48.28 -0.34
C GLU A 24 -41.19 -48.18 -1.49
N ASP A 25 -41.52 -47.40 -2.53
CA ASP A 25 -40.64 -47.14 -3.68
C ASP A 25 -39.42 -46.26 -3.36
N ALA A 26 -39.36 -45.61 -2.19
CA ALA A 26 -38.29 -44.66 -1.86
C ALA A 26 -36.89 -45.27 -1.92
N LYS A 27 -36.77 -46.59 -1.71
CA LYS A 27 -35.50 -47.33 -1.88
C LYS A 27 -35.14 -47.55 -3.36
N ALA A 28 -36.12 -47.81 -4.22
CA ALA A 28 -35.93 -47.95 -5.66
C ALA A 28 -35.61 -46.60 -6.31
N VAL A 29 -36.37 -45.55 -5.99
CA VAL A 29 -36.16 -44.18 -6.47
C VAL A 29 -34.78 -43.66 -6.07
N LYS A 30 -34.31 -43.92 -4.84
CA LYS A 30 -32.93 -43.57 -4.42
C LYS A 30 -31.86 -44.34 -5.20
N ALA A 31 -32.06 -45.62 -5.50
CA ALA A 31 -31.12 -46.40 -6.31
C ALA A 31 -31.08 -45.95 -7.79
N ALA A 32 -32.24 -45.62 -8.38
CA ALA A 32 -32.33 -45.04 -9.72
C ALA A 32 -31.65 -43.66 -9.79
N ALA A 33 -31.94 -42.78 -8.83
CA ALA A 33 -31.31 -41.46 -8.72
C ALA A 33 -29.79 -41.55 -8.59
N GLN A 34 -29.24 -42.47 -7.79
CA GLN A 34 -27.79 -42.69 -7.68
C GLN A 34 -27.12 -43.00 -9.03
N LYS A 35 -27.78 -43.73 -9.92
CA LYS A 35 -27.26 -44.00 -11.27
C LYS A 35 -27.34 -42.77 -12.19
N VAL A 36 -28.38 -41.95 -12.05
CA VAL A 36 -28.54 -40.70 -12.82
C VAL A 36 -27.56 -39.62 -12.35
N LEU A 37 -27.29 -39.55 -11.04
CA LEU A 37 -26.37 -38.58 -10.43
C LEU A 37 -24.96 -38.67 -11.00
N GLY A 38 -24.45 -39.87 -11.27
CA GLY A 38 -23.13 -40.03 -11.91
C GLY A 38 -23.04 -39.31 -13.26
N ALA A 39 -24.04 -39.51 -14.15
CA ALA A 39 -24.07 -38.88 -15.47
C ALA A 39 -24.30 -37.36 -15.40
N GLU A 40 -25.12 -36.86 -14.48
CA GLU A 40 -25.28 -35.41 -14.27
C GLU A 40 -24.01 -34.79 -13.66
N PHE A 41 -23.30 -35.48 -12.76
CA PHE A 41 -22.01 -35.01 -12.25
C PHE A 41 -20.92 -34.98 -13.33
N GLU A 42 -20.89 -35.95 -14.27
CA GLU A 42 -20.00 -35.89 -15.45
C GLU A 42 -20.35 -34.70 -16.36
N ALA A 43 -21.63 -34.54 -16.72
CA ALA A 43 -22.08 -33.42 -17.56
C ALA A 43 -21.84 -32.06 -16.89
N ARG A 44 -22.02 -31.96 -15.58
CA ARG A 44 -21.76 -30.77 -14.78
C ARG A 44 -20.26 -30.50 -14.61
N ALA A 45 -19.44 -31.54 -14.47
CA ALA A 45 -17.98 -31.44 -14.44
C ALA A 45 -17.44 -30.87 -15.76
N GLU A 46 -18.00 -31.30 -16.90
CA GLU A 46 -17.62 -30.75 -18.21
C GLU A 46 -17.96 -29.25 -18.30
N ARG A 47 -19.20 -28.87 -18.01
CA ARG A 47 -19.66 -27.46 -17.97
C ARG A 47 -18.79 -26.61 -17.06
N PHE A 48 -18.47 -27.08 -15.86
CA PHE A 48 -17.57 -26.38 -14.95
C PHE A 48 -16.16 -26.26 -15.53
N SER A 49 -15.60 -27.33 -16.11
CA SER A 49 -14.22 -27.34 -16.62
C SER A 49 -13.93 -26.32 -17.73
N VAL A 50 -14.97 -25.90 -18.46
CA VAL A 50 -14.92 -24.86 -19.51
C VAL A 50 -15.49 -23.50 -19.06
N SER A 51 -16.06 -23.41 -17.85
CA SER A 51 -16.69 -22.18 -17.35
C SER A 51 -15.74 -20.97 -17.33
N PRO A 52 -16.20 -19.76 -17.67
CA PRO A 52 -15.40 -18.53 -17.56
C PRO A 52 -15.08 -18.18 -16.09
N ASN A 53 -14.08 -17.33 -15.87
CA ASN A 53 -13.69 -16.91 -14.52
C ASN A 53 -14.75 -16.05 -13.78
N HIS A 54 -15.77 -15.52 -14.46
CA HIS A 54 -16.82 -14.72 -13.80
C HIS A 54 -17.94 -15.59 -13.19
N ASP A 55 -18.12 -16.84 -13.63
CA ASP A 55 -19.06 -17.77 -13.01
C ASP A 55 -18.60 -18.25 -11.63
N ILE A 56 -17.31 -18.09 -11.33
CA ILE A 56 -16.66 -18.62 -10.13
C ILE A 56 -16.29 -17.46 -9.20
N ALA A 57 -16.66 -17.57 -7.92
CA ALA A 57 -16.33 -16.62 -6.88
C ALA A 57 -15.57 -17.31 -5.74
N LEU A 58 -14.58 -16.60 -5.18
CA LEU A 58 -13.93 -16.96 -3.92
C LEU A 58 -14.48 -16.04 -2.82
N GLY A 59 -15.15 -16.61 -1.82
CA GLY A 59 -15.62 -15.84 -0.67
C GLY A 59 -14.49 -15.50 0.31
N SER A 60 -14.73 -14.52 1.19
CA SER A 60 -13.82 -14.16 2.30
C SER A 60 -13.70 -15.27 3.35
N ASP A 61 -14.67 -16.18 3.39
CA ASP A 61 -14.64 -17.45 4.12
C ASP A 61 -13.66 -18.49 3.52
N GLY A 62 -13.17 -18.25 2.30
CA GLY A 62 -12.35 -19.18 1.52
C GLY A 62 -13.15 -20.25 0.77
N VAL A 63 -14.48 -20.17 0.73
CA VAL A 63 -15.33 -21.10 -0.02
C VAL A 63 -15.44 -20.66 -1.47
N LEU A 64 -15.11 -21.59 -2.37
CA LEU A 64 -15.31 -21.45 -3.81
C LEU A 64 -16.77 -21.73 -4.14
N ARG A 65 -17.38 -20.83 -4.91
CA ARG A 65 -18.77 -20.92 -5.39
C ARG A 65 -18.78 -20.82 -6.91
N TRP A 66 -19.60 -21.62 -7.57
CA TRP A 66 -19.83 -21.57 -9.02
C TRP A 66 -21.32 -21.36 -9.27
N ILE A 67 -21.66 -20.26 -9.93
CA ILE A 67 -23.05 -19.77 -10.12
C ILE A 67 -23.80 -19.78 -8.77
N GLY A 68 -23.16 -19.19 -7.75
CA GLY A 68 -23.63 -19.14 -6.36
C GLY A 68 -23.43 -20.43 -5.55
N ALA A 69 -23.53 -21.61 -6.15
CA ALA A 69 -23.48 -22.88 -5.44
C ALA A 69 -22.06 -23.25 -4.95
N PRO A 70 -21.89 -23.73 -3.70
CA PRO A 70 -20.57 -24.03 -3.15
C PRO A 70 -19.98 -25.31 -3.77
N ILE A 71 -18.72 -25.25 -4.21
CA ILE A 71 -18.00 -26.35 -4.88
C ILE A 71 -16.71 -26.78 -4.16
N GLY A 72 -16.27 -26.04 -3.15
CA GLY A 72 -15.08 -26.39 -2.36
C GLY A 72 -14.65 -25.29 -1.40
N THR A 73 -13.59 -25.54 -0.64
CA THR A 73 -12.92 -24.56 0.23
C THR A 73 -11.41 -24.56 -0.03
N LEU A 74 -10.78 -23.42 0.22
CA LEU A 74 -9.34 -23.35 0.43
C LEU A 74 -8.95 -23.96 1.78
N ALA A 75 -7.76 -24.56 1.80
CA ALA A 75 -7.05 -25.09 2.96
C ALA A 75 -5.57 -24.66 2.91
N SER A 76 -4.83 -24.86 4.01
CA SER A 76 -3.39 -24.57 4.05
C SER A 76 -2.63 -25.29 2.93
N GLY A 77 -1.70 -24.58 2.30
CA GLY A 77 -0.73 -25.14 1.36
C GLY A 77 0.59 -25.52 2.04
N GLU A 78 1.57 -25.86 1.20
CA GLU A 78 3.01 -25.89 1.55
C GLU A 78 3.67 -24.50 1.41
N ASP A 79 2.96 -23.57 0.75
CA ASP A 79 3.41 -22.24 0.38
C ASP A 79 2.26 -21.27 0.64
N ALA A 80 2.52 -20.18 1.37
CA ALA A 80 1.52 -19.18 1.75
C ALA A 80 0.83 -18.50 0.55
N LEU A 81 1.44 -18.54 -0.64
CA LEU A 81 0.84 -18.06 -1.90
C LEU A 81 0.29 -19.20 -2.79
N LYS A 82 0.17 -20.42 -2.28
CA LYS A 82 -0.42 -21.59 -2.97
C LYS A 82 -1.28 -22.43 -2.02
N PRO A 83 -2.46 -21.96 -1.62
CA PRO A 83 -3.39 -22.73 -0.81
C PRO A 83 -3.85 -23.99 -1.59
N ARG A 84 -4.20 -25.05 -0.86
CA ARG A 84 -4.77 -26.26 -1.46
C ARG A 84 -6.29 -26.12 -1.61
N VAL A 85 -6.85 -26.69 -2.66
CA VAL A 85 -8.31 -26.76 -2.87
C VAL A 85 -8.84 -28.09 -2.34
N ILE A 86 -9.91 -28.03 -1.55
CA ILE A 86 -10.69 -29.20 -1.11
C ILE A 86 -12.08 -29.08 -1.74
N LEU A 87 -12.43 -30.01 -2.64
CA LEU A 87 -13.73 -30.00 -3.30
C LEU A 87 -14.86 -30.44 -2.36
N PHE A 88 -16.02 -29.79 -2.49
CA PHE A 88 -17.29 -30.22 -1.93
C PHE A 88 -18.01 -31.05 -3.00
N ALA A 89 -17.70 -32.35 -3.01
CA ALA A 89 -18.27 -33.31 -3.94
C ALA A 89 -18.63 -34.60 -3.19
N ASP A 90 -19.74 -35.23 -3.59
CA ASP A 90 -20.14 -36.54 -3.08
C ASP A 90 -19.45 -37.68 -3.86
N GLU A 91 -19.56 -38.91 -3.36
CA GLU A 91 -18.77 -40.08 -3.79
C GLU A 91 -18.88 -40.41 -5.30
N GLN A 92 -19.97 -40.01 -5.95
CA GLN A 92 -20.25 -40.30 -7.36
C GLN A 92 -19.37 -39.49 -8.32
N LEU A 93 -18.80 -38.34 -7.90
CA LEU A 93 -17.84 -37.58 -8.71
C LEU A 93 -16.45 -38.23 -8.61
N THR A 94 -16.15 -39.14 -9.53
CA THR A 94 -14.91 -39.93 -9.55
C THR A 94 -14.04 -39.68 -10.79
N GLY A 95 -12.80 -40.18 -10.76
CA GLY A 95 -11.92 -40.29 -11.92
C GLY A 95 -11.75 -39.00 -12.73
N PRO A 96 -11.72 -39.07 -14.08
CA PRO A 96 -11.47 -37.92 -14.95
C PRO A 96 -12.42 -36.74 -14.75
N ALA A 97 -13.66 -36.98 -14.33
CA ALA A 97 -14.62 -35.91 -14.03
C ALA A 97 -14.19 -35.11 -12.79
N ARG A 98 -13.79 -35.81 -11.72
CA ARG A 98 -13.24 -35.19 -10.50
C ARG A 98 -11.96 -34.42 -10.78
N ASP A 99 -11.07 -34.96 -11.61
CA ASP A 99 -9.79 -34.35 -11.96
C ASP A 99 -9.98 -33.07 -12.80
N LYS A 100 -10.94 -33.08 -13.75
CA LYS A 100 -11.37 -31.87 -14.49
C LYS A 100 -11.87 -30.76 -13.55
N VAL A 101 -12.68 -31.12 -12.55
CA VAL A 101 -13.18 -30.15 -11.55
C VAL A 101 -12.04 -29.60 -10.70
N MET A 102 -11.15 -30.46 -10.18
CA MET A 102 -10.01 -30.02 -9.37
C MET A 102 -9.10 -29.06 -10.16
N ALA A 103 -8.66 -29.46 -11.35
CA ALA A 103 -7.76 -28.66 -12.18
C ALA A 103 -8.38 -27.31 -12.62
N ARG A 104 -9.71 -27.23 -12.78
CA ARG A 104 -10.41 -25.97 -13.06
C ARG A 104 -10.47 -25.05 -11.85
N ALA A 105 -10.74 -25.60 -10.67
CA ALA A 105 -10.81 -24.86 -9.41
C ALA A 105 -9.42 -24.33 -9.01
N GLU A 106 -8.38 -25.15 -9.09
CA GLU A 106 -6.98 -24.74 -8.87
C GLU A 106 -6.55 -23.65 -9.86
N ARG A 107 -6.89 -23.78 -11.15
CA ARG A 107 -6.63 -22.74 -12.16
C ARG A 107 -7.31 -21.40 -11.83
N PHE A 108 -8.53 -21.43 -11.28
CA PHE A 108 -9.23 -20.23 -10.83
C PHE A 108 -8.53 -19.60 -9.61
N VAL A 109 -8.14 -20.40 -8.61
CA VAL A 109 -7.46 -19.92 -7.40
C VAL A 109 -6.08 -19.33 -7.75
N GLY A 110 -5.32 -19.98 -8.63
CA GLY A 110 -4.08 -19.44 -9.19
C GLY A 110 -4.32 -18.08 -9.87
N PHE A 111 -5.33 -17.99 -10.75
CA PHE A 111 -5.70 -16.72 -11.39
C PHE A 111 -6.07 -15.60 -10.38
N GLN A 112 -6.78 -15.91 -9.29
CA GLN A 112 -7.11 -14.92 -8.25
C GLN A 112 -5.85 -14.40 -7.54
N ILE A 113 -4.90 -15.30 -7.22
CA ILE A 113 -3.62 -14.96 -6.59
C ILE A 113 -2.73 -14.17 -7.54
N ASP A 114 -2.60 -14.61 -8.81
CA ASP A 114 -1.84 -13.92 -9.85
C ASP A 114 -2.47 -12.58 -10.27
N THR A 115 -3.76 -12.36 -10.00
CA THR A 115 -4.44 -11.07 -10.23
C THR A 115 -4.24 -10.10 -9.08
N PHE A 116 -4.54 -10.51 -7.84
CA PHE A 116 -4.51 -9.60 -6.68
C PHE A 116 -3.14 -9.48 -6.02
N LEU A 117 -2.34 -10.55 -6.02
CA LEU A 117 -1.05 -10.63 -5.32
C LEU A 117 0.14 -10.64 -6.29
N LYS A 118 -0.06 -10.28 -7.58
CA LYS A 118 0.98 -10.28 -8.63
C LYS A 118 2.35 -9.78 -8.17
N PRO A 119 2.50 -8.63 -7.47
CA PRO A 119 3.83 -8.16 -7.10
C PRO A 119 4.55 -9.06 -6.08
N LEU A 120 3.82 -9.83 -5.26
CA LEU A 120 4.41 -10.83 -4.36
C LEU A 120 4.86 -12.07 -5.13
N VAL A 121 4.08 -12.49 -6.12
CA VAL A 121 4.46 -13.57 -7.06
C VAL A 121 5.71 -13.17 -7.83
N ASP A 122 5.72 -11.97 -8.42
CA ASP A 122 6.84 -11.41 -9.17
C ASP A 122 8.10 -11.22 -8.29
N LEU A 123 7.95 -10.76 -7.03
CA LEU A 123 9.07 -10.70 -6.07
C LEU A 123 9.60 -12.10 -5.74
N LYS A 124 8.72 -13.10 -5.59
CA LYS A 124 9.12 -14.49 -5.31
C LYS A 124 9.89 -15.09 -6.47
N SER A 125 9.45 -14.89 -7.71
CA SER A 125 10.09 -15.42 -8.92
C SER A 125 11.25 -14.56 -9.46
N ALA A 126 11.56 -13.41 -8.86
CA ALA A 126 12.61 -12.51 -9.34
C ALA A 126 14.05 -13.04 -9.13
N GLU A 127 14.51 -13.88 -10.05
CA GLU A 127 15.89 -14.40 -10.15
C GLU A 127 16.93 -13.29 -10.42
N GLN A 128 16.51 -12.18 -11.05
CA GLN A 128 17.35 -11.01 -11.30
C GLN A 128 17.71 -10.21 -10.03
N LEU A 129 17.17 -10.59 -8.87
CA LEU A 129 17.58 -10.06 -7.57
C LEU A 129 18.67 -10.94 -6.97
N SER A 130 19.77 -10.33 -6.54
CA SER A 130 20.87 -11.01 -5.86
C SER A 130 21.17 -10.41 -4.48
N GLY A 131 21.93 -11.13 -3.65
CA GLY A 131 22.40 -10.66 -2.35
C GLY A 131 21.29 -10.08 -1.45
N ILE A 132 21.55 -8.88 -0.90
CA ILE A 132 20.65 -8.18 0.03
C ILE A 132 19.30 -7.88 -0.64
N ALA A 133 19.26 -7.58 -1.95
CA ALA A 133 18.02 -7.30 -2.66
C ALA A 133 17.10 -8.53 -2.70
N ARG A 134 17.66 -9.73 -2.90
CA ARG A 134 16.92 -11.00 -2.85
C ARG A 134 16.45 -11.33 -1.43
N GLY A 135 17.29 -11.08 -0.42
CA GLY A 135 16.92 -11.27 0.99
C GLY A 135 15.73 -10.40 1.42
N ILE A 136 15.71 -9.11 1.03
CA ILE A 136 14.59 -8.21 1.29
C ILE A 136 13.33 -8.65 0.52
N ALA A 137 13.45 -9.17 -0.70
CA ALA A 137 12.32 -9.72 -1.45
C ALA A 137 11.70 -10.96 -0.78
N PHE A 138 12.52 -11.89 -0.25
CA PHE A 138 12.01 -13.03 0.52
C PHE A 138 11.27 -12.58 1.78
N GLN A 139 11.87 -11.72 2.61
CA GLN A 139 11.21 -11.19 3.81
C GLN A 139 9.91 -10.44 3.48
N LEU A 140 9.84 -9.75 2.33
CA LEU A 140 8.62 -9.09 1.87
C LEU A 140 7.53 -10.11 1.53
N VAL A 141 7.86 -11.18 0.81
CA VAL A 141 6.89 -12.25 0.48
C VAL A 141 6.38 -12.94 1.76
N GLU A 142 7.28 -13.27 2.70
CA GLU A 142 6.94 -13.86 4.00
C GLU A 142 6.04 -12.96 4.86
N ASN A 143 6.21 -11.64 4.74
CA ASN A 143 5.39 -10.63 5.44
C ASN A 143 4.27 -10.05 4.55
N PHE A 144 3.85 -10.76 3.50
CA PHE A 144 2.77 -10.38 2.58
C PHE A 144 2.86 -8.93 2.05
N GLY A 145 4.09 -8.46 1.82
CA GLY A 145 4.38 -7.14 1.24
C GLY A 145 4.51 -6.00 2.25
N LEU A 146 4.65 -6.25 3.56
CA LEU A 146 4.78 -5.18 4.57
C LEU A 146 5.77 -5.49 5.71
N ILE A 147 6.88 -4.74 5.77
CA ILE A 147 7.90 -4.81 6.83
C ILE A 147 8.07 -3.43 7.50
N ASP A 148 8.20 -3.38 8.83
CA ASP A 148 8.70 -2.17 9.53
C ASP A 148 10.18 -1.96 9.19
N ARG A 149 10.52 -0.80 8.60
CA ARG A 149 11.87 -0.47 8.17
C ARG A 149 12.90 -0.51 9.31
N ARG A 150 12.48 -0.44 10.58
CA ARG A 150 13.33 -0.56 11.77
C ARG A 150 13.93 -1.96 11.93
N THR A 151 13.24 -3.04 11.55
CA THR A 151 13.77 -4.41 11.70
C THR A 151 14.90 -4.67 10.71
N ILE A 152 14.73 -4.24 9.46
CA ILE A 152 15.69 -4.40 8.35
C ILE A 152 16.57 -3.16 8.12
N ALA A 153 16.78 -2.33 9.15
CA ALA A 153 17.45 -1.03 9.01
C ALA A 153 18.92 -1.12 8.56
N SER A 154 19.61 -2.21 8.92
CA SER A 154 20.96 -2.55 8.48
C SER A 154 20.99 -2.90 6.99
N GLU A 155 20.09 -3.78 6.55
CA GLU A 155 19.97 -4.27 5.18
C GLU A 155 19.59 -3.14 4.22
N VAL A 156 18.57 -2.34 4.56
CA VAL A 156 18.13 -1.17 3.79
C VAL A 156 19.21 -0.09 3.69
N LYS A 157 20.15 -0.03 4.65
CA LYS A 157 21.31 0.88 4.61
C LYS A 157 22.45 0.33 3.74
N SER A 158 22.70 -0.98 3.78
CA SER A 158 23.75 -1.66 3.01
C SER A 158 23.35 -1.95 1.56
N LEU A 159 22.05 -1.94 1.25
CA LEU A 159 21.50 -2.12 -0.09
C LEU A 159 22.01 -1.02 -1.03
N ASP A 160 22.56 -1.43 -2.17
CA ASP A 160 23.10 -0.58 -3.22
C ASP A 160 21.99 0.18 -3.98
N GLN A 161 22.35 0.97 -4.99
CA GLN A 161 21.37 1.73 -5.77
C GLN A 161 20.69 0.87 -6.85
N ASP A 162 21.36 -0.15 -7.39
CA ASP A 162 20.81 -1.00 -8.45
C ASP A 162 19.85 -2.04 -7.87
N GLY A 163 20.18 -2.66 -6.72
CA GLY A 163 19.24 -3.46 -5.93
C GLY A 163 18.02 -2.66 -5.47
N ARG A 164 18.19 -1.41 -5.02
CA ARG A 164 17.07 -0.47 -4.77
C ARG A 164 16.29 -0.15 -6.06
N GLY A 165 16.95 -0.08 -7.21
CA GLY A 165 16.31 0.12 -8.51
C GLY A 165 15.45 -1.07 -8.93
N ALA A 166 15.98 -2.30 -8.80
CA ALA A 166 15.30 -3.54 -9.13
C ALA A 166 14.07 -3.78 -8.26
N LEU A 167 14.18 -3.61 -6.94
CA LEU A 167 13.03 -3.73 -6.02
C LEU A 167 11.93 -2.70 -6.31
N ARG A 168 12.28 -1.46 -6.69
CA ARG A 168 11.28 -0.45 -7.12
C ARG A 168 10.56 -0.83 -8.41
N ARG A 169 11.24 -1.47 -9.38
CA ARG A 169 10.61 -1.98 -10.60
C ARG A 169 9.59 -3.10 -10.30
N LEU A 170 9.82 -3.87 -9.24
CA LEU A 170 8.90 -4.88 -8.69
C LEU A 170 7.86 -4.29 -7.71
N GLY A 171 7.64 -2.98 -7.73
CA GLY A 171 6.58 -2.30 -6.97
C GLY A 171 6.91 -1.97 -5.51
N VAL A 172 8.10 -2.31 -5.01
CA VAL A 172 8.49 -2.04 -3.61
C VAL A 172 8.76 -0.55 -3.39
N ARG A 173 8.16 0.02 -2.35
CA ARG A 173 8.45 1.37 -1.85
C ARG A 173 9.25 1.31 -0.55
N PHE A 174 10.25 2.18 -0.47
CA PHE A 174 11.07 2.41 0.72
C PHE A 174 10.58 3.69 1.40
N GLY A 175 9.67 3.55 2.36
CA GLY A 175 9.14 4.64 3.17
C GLY A 175 10.11 5.11 4.26
N ALA A 176 9.68 6.09 5.04
CA ALA A 176 10.32 6.48 6.29
C ALA A 176 10.17 5.40 7.38
N TYR A 177 8.98 4.79 7.51
CA TYR A 177 8.69 3.83 8.57
C TYR A 177 8.56 2.37 8.09
N HIS A 178 8.22 2.13 6.82
CA HIS A 178 8.04 0.78 6.27
C HIS A 178 8.78 0.55 4.95
N VAL A 179 9.07 -0.71 4.65
CA VAL A 179 9.36 -1.17 3.28
C VAL A 179 8.18 -2.04 2.87
N PHE A 180 7.49 -1.68 1.80
CA PHE A 180 6.17 -2.23 1.50
C PHE A 180 5.79 -2.22 0.02
N VAL A 181 4.76 -2.99 -0.33
CA VAL A 181 4.18 -3.07 -1.68
C VAL A 181 2.79 -2.40 -1.66
N PRO A 182 2.63 -1.17 -2.21
CA PRO A 182 1.39 -0.40 -2.07
C PRO A 182 0.15 -1.06 -2.68
N ALA A 183 0.33 -1.94 -3.69
CA ALA A 183 -0.78 -2.62 -4.34
C ALA A 183 -1.51 -3.61 -3.41
N ILE A 184 -0.79 -4.19 -2.44
CA ILE A 184 -1.34 -5.18 -1.51
C ILE A 184 -2.18 -4.52 -0.41
N LEU A 185 -1.97 -3.23 -0.13
CA LEU A 185 -2.75 -2.46 0.86
C LEU A 185 -4.16 -2.05 0.36
N LYS A 186 -4.61 -2.58 -0.78
CA LYS A 186 -5.97 -2.39 -1.31
C LYS A 186 -6.93 -3.43 -0.71
N PRO A 187 -8.25 -3.14 -0.56
CA PRO A 187 -9.18 -4.03 0.12
C PRO A 187 -9.19 -5.50 -0.36
N ALA A 188 -9.27 -5.76 -1.67
CA ALA A 188 -9.31 -7.13 -2.18
C ALA A 188 -7.98 -7.91 -2.01
N PRO A 189 -6.79 -7.39 -2.41
CA PRO A 189 -5.50 -7.98 -2.05
C PRO A 189 -5.31 -8.19 -0.54
N ALA A 190 -5.65 -7.21 0.30
CA ALA A 190 -5.54 -7.31 1.76
C ALA A 190 -6.47 -8.38 2.34
N GLY A 191 -7.68 -8.53 1.79
CA GLY A 191 -8.61 -9.60 2.15
C GLY A 191 -8.06 -10.98 1.80
N LEU A 192 -7.51 -11.14 0.59
CA LEU A 192 -6.89 -12.40 0.18
C LEU A 192 -5.64 -12.73 1.00
N VAL A 193 -4.79 -11.74 1.30
CA VAL A 193 -3.66 -11.88 2.25
C VAL A 193 -4.13 -12.34 3.62
N THR A 194 -5.20 -11.72 4.15
CA THR A 194 -5.75 -12.05 5.47
C THR A 194 -6.29 -13.48 5.50
N LEU A 195 -7.00 -13.91 4.44
CA LEU A 195 -7.49 -15.27 4.26
C LEU A 195 -6.34 -16.29 4.15
N LEU A 196 -5.32 -16.02 3.31
CA LEU A 196 -4.17 -16.92 3.16
C LEU A 196 -3.37 -17.06 4.46
N TRP A 197 -3.15 -15.97 5.19
CA TRP A 197 -2.54 -16.02 6.52
C TRP A 197 -3.40 -16.83 7.51
N ALA A 198 -4.72 -16.59 7.53
CA ALA A 198 -5.64 -17.30 8.42
C ALA A 198 -5.73 -18.81 8.14
N LEU A 199 -5.65 -19.21 6.86
CA LEU A 199 -5.56 -20.63 6.47
C LEU A 199 -4.28 -21.30 6.97
N GLN A 200 -3.17 -20.55 7.04
CA GLN A 200 -1.85 -21.06 7.42
C GLN A 200 -1.61 -21.04 8.94
N ASN A 201 -2.32 -20.19 9.69
CA ASN A 201 -2.08 -19.90 11.11
C ASN A 201 -3.32 -20.16 12.00
N ASP A 202 -4.27 -20.95 11.51
CA ASP A 202 -5.56 -21.26 12.17
C ASP A 202 -6.26 -20.00 12.71
N GLY A 203 -6.58 -19.10 11.77
CA GLY A 203 -6.93 -17.70 12.07
C GLY A 203 -8.35 -17.28 11.71
N LYS A 204 -9.19 -18.18 11.15
CA LYS A 204 -10.55 -17.80 10.72
C LYS A 204 -11.45 -17.44 11.89
N ASP A 205 -11.32 -18.15 13.01
CA ASP A 205 -12.16 -17.98 14.20
C ASP A 205 -11.56 -16.97 15.21
N LYS A 206 -10.47 -16.26 14.84
CA LYS A 206 -9.83 -15.26 15.70
C LYS A 206 -10.56 -13.91 15.56
N PRO A 207 -10.86 -13.21 16.68
CA PRO A 207 -11.55 -11.92 16.64
C PRO A 207 -10.84 -10.89 15.75
N GLY A 208 -11.60 -10.23 14.86
CA GLY A 208 -11.10 -9.27 13.89
C GLY A 208 -10.84 -9.85 12.48
N PHE A 209 -10.96 -11.17 12.30
CA PHE A 209 -10.93 -11.78 10.97
C PHE A 209 -12.09 -11.25 10.12
N GLY A 210 -11.79 -10.74 8.92
CA GLY A 210 -12.77 -10.07 8.07
C GLY A 210 -13.12 -8.63 8.49
N ASP A 211 -13.35 -8.37 9.79
CA ASP A 211 -13.74 -7.05 10.32
C ASP A 211 -12.80 -5.92 9.87
N ILE A 212 -11.49 -6.11 10.02
CA ILE A 212 -10.51 -5.08 9.65
C ILE A 212 -10.46 -4.86 8.12
N VAL A 213 -10.75 -5.89 7.33
CA VAL A 213 -10.82 -5.81 5.87
C VAL A 213 -12.08 -5.05 5.44
N HIS A 214 -13.20 -5.21 6.15
CA HIS A 214 -14.40 -4.40 5.96
C HIS A 214 -14.15 -2.92 6.35
N LEU A 215 -13.46 -2.66 7.47
CA LEU A 215 -13.03 -1.31 7.85
C LEU A 215 -12.10 -0.68 6.80
N LEU A 216 -11.18 -1.45 6.19
CA LEU A 216 -10.35 -1.01 5.07
C LEU A 216 -11.19 -0.67 3.82
N ALA A 217 -12.19 -1.51 3.50
CA ALA A 217 -13.10 -1.30 2.38
C ALA A 217 -13.94 -0.02 2.53
N SER A 218 -14.27 0.39 3.76
CA SER A 218 -14.94 1.67 4.04
C SER A 218 -14.10 2.93 3.74
N GLY A 219 -12.87 2.77 3.23
CA GLY A 219 -12.00 3.87 2.78
C GLY A 219 -11.28 4.63 3.91
N ARG A 220 -11.61 4.36 5.18
CA ARG A 220 -11.05 5.04 6.37
C ARG A 220 -9.51 5.02 6.37
N THR A 221 -8.91 6.18 6.65
CA THR A 221 -7.45 6.39 6.69
C THR A 221 -6.83 5.95 8.01
N SER A 222 -7.59 6.06 9.10
CA SER A 222 -7.30 5.44 10.40
C SER A 222 -8.59 5.06 11.13
N VAL A 223 -8.49 4.15 12.11
CA VAL A 223 -9.59 3.69 12.96
C VAL A 223 -9.12 3.58 14.41
N VAL A 224 -10.05 3.51 15.37
CA VAL A 224 -9.74 3.15 16.76
C VAL A 224 -9.34 1.67 16.83
N VAL A 225 -8.37 1.33 17.68
CA VAL A 225 -7.98 -0.07 17.93
C VAL A 225 -9.01 -0.73 18.84
N ASN A 226 -9.67 -1.77 18.36
CA ASN A 226 -10.41 -2.68 19.22
C ASN A 226 -9.40 -3.65 19.86
N GLN A 227 -9.20 -3.56 21.18
CA GLN A 227 -8.24 -4.42 21.89
C GLN A 227 -8.71 -5.87 22.06
N SER A 228 -9.96 -6.19 21.71
CA SER A 228 -10.44 -7.57 21.63
C SER A 228 -10.04 -8.27 20.32
N PHE A 229 -9.57 -7.54 19.30
CA PHE A 229 -9.15 -8.11 18.01
C PHE A 229 -7.65 -8.44 18.00
N ASP A 230 -7.26 -9.50 17.27
CA ASP A 230 -5.85 -9.86 17.10
C ASP A 230 -5.09 -8.73 16.35
N PRO A 231 -4.03 -8.14 16.94
CA PRO A 231 -3.23 -7.11 16.28
C PRO A 231 -2.66 -7.50 14.91
N VAL A 232 -2.55 -8.80 14.61
CA VAL A 232 -2.10 -9.28 13.30
C VAL A 232 -3.02 -8.86 12.16
N PHE A 233 -4.34 -8.77 12.39
CA PHE A 233 -5.29 -8.39 11.34
C PHE A 233 -5.15 -6.93 10.93
N TYR A 234 -4.79 -6.05 11.88
CA TYR A 234 -4.38 -4.68 11.55
C TYR A 234 -3.14 -4.67 10.63
N LYS A 235 -2.10 -5.46 10.93
CA LYS A 235 -0.91 -5.57 10.08
C LYS A 235 -1.26 -6.11 8.68
N LEU A 236 -2.01 -7.20 8.59
CA LEU A 236 -2.38 -7.86 7.33
C LEU A 236 -3.25 -6.95 6.44
N ALA A 237 -4.15 -6.17 7.04
CA ALA A 237 -4.95 -5.14 6.37
C ALA A 237 -4.18 -3.83 6.09
N GLY A 238 -2.86 -3.79 6.29
CA GLY A 238 -2.04 -2.62 5.94
C GLY A 238 -2.11 -1.45 6.91
N PHE A 239 -2.60 -1.66 8.14
CA PHE A 239 -2.56 -0.69 9.22
C PHE A 239 -1.37 -0.92 10.16
N ARG A 240 -0.98 0.13 10.88
CA ARG A 240 -0.07 0.09 12.02
C ARG A 240 -0.78 0.67 13.24
N SER A 241 -0.86 -0.10 14.31
CA SER A 241 -1.37 0.37 15.61
C SER A 241 -0.36 1.32 16.28
N LEU A 242 -0.85 2.47 16.73
CA LEU A 242 -0.09 3.58 17.31
C LEU A 242 -0.93 4.21 18.43
N GLY A 243 -0.73 3.77 19.66
CA GLY A 243 -1.62 4.12 20.77
C GLY A 243 -3.04 3.61 20.52
N ARG A 244 -4.05 4.44 20.79
CA ARG A 244 -5.48 4.12 20.63
C ARG A 244 -5.95 3.97 19.17
N ARG A 245 -5.13 4.29 18.16
CA ARG A 245 -5.52 4.24 16.74
C ARG A 245 -4.63 3.35 15.87
N ALA A 246 -5.26 2.67 14.93
CA ALA A 246 -4.60 1.99 13.82
C ALA A 246 -4.65 2.90 12.58
N VAL A 247 -3.49 3.22 12.00
CA VAL A 247 -3.37 4.12 10.84
C VAL A 247 -2.84 3.33 9.64
N ARG A 248 -3.41 3.54 8.44
CA ARG A 248 -2.90 2.91 7.22
C ARG A 248 -1.46 3.30 6.91
N VAL A 249 -0.65 2.32 6.51
CA VAL A 249 0.77 2.51 6.18
C VAL A 249 0.95 3.54 5.06
N ASP A 250 0.11 3.53 4.02
CA ASP A 250 0.19 4.50 2.92
C ASP A 250 -0.19 5.94 3.32
N ILE A 251 -0.85 6.12 4.47
CA ILE A 251 -1.11 7.43 5.08
C ILE A 251 0.08 7.84 5.97
N LEU A 252 0.65 6.92 6.75
CA LEU A 252 1.83 7.18 7.58
C LEU A 252 3.05 7.60 6.75
N GLU A 253 3.27 6.99 5.58
CA GLU A 253 4.37 7.43 4.71
C GLU A 253 4.10 8.80 4.07
N ARG A 254 2.83 9.14 3.76
CA ARG A 254 2.44 10.49 3.32
C ARG A 254 2.64 11.54 4.42
N LEU A 255 2.31 11.20 5.67
CA LEU A 255 2.61 12.03 6.84
C LEU A 255 4.13 12.26 6.96
N ALA A 256 4.95 11.22 6.77
CA ALA A 256 6.40 11.36 6.78
C ALA A 256 6.94 12.23 5.64
N ASP A 257 6.28 12.23 4.47
CA ASP A 257 6.61 13.09 3.33
C ASP A 257 6.20 14.57 3.58
N LEU A 258 5.22 14.86 4.44
CA LEU A 258 4.94 16.23 4.94
C LEU A 258 5.93 16.69 6.02
N ILE A 259 6.28 15.81 6.96
CA ILE A 259 7.18 16.13 8.08
C ILE A 259 8.64 16.30 7.63
N ARG A 260 9.08 15.55 6.60
CA ARG A 260 10.48 15.56 6.16
C ARG A 260 10.97 16.92 5.60
N PRO A 261 10.22 17.63 4.74
CA PRO A 261 10.54 19.02 4.36
C PRO A 261 10.72 19.93 5.58
N ALA A 262 9.76 19.92 6.51
CA ALA A 262 9.76 20.79 7.68
C ALA A 262 10.98 20.57 8.60
N LEU A 263 11.42 19.32 8.77
CA LEU A 263 12.66 18.99 9.49
C LEU A 263 13.95 19.26 8.68
N SER A 264 13.89 19.18 7.35
CA SER A 264 15.06 19.41 6.49
C SER A 264 15.40 20.89 6.31
N TRP A 265 14.40 21.77 6.39
CA TRP A 265 14.55 23.21 6.20
C TRP A 265 15.48 23.86 7.23
N ARG A 266 16.18 24.92 6.84
CA ARG A 266 16.95 25.81 7.71
C ARG A 266 16.70 27.25 7.27
N ALA A 267 16.86 28.20 8.19
CA ALA A 267 16.87 29.62 7.82
C ALA A 267 17.88 29.87 6.69
N GLY A 268 17.44 30.56 5.63
CA GLY A 268 18.24 30.84 4.44
C GLY A 268 18.27 29.75 3.36
N THR A 269 17.71 28.54 3.57
CA THR A 269 17.70 27.48 2.53
C THR A 269 16.51 27.53 1.57
N GLY A 270 15.80 28.66 1.50
CA GLY A 270 14.59 28.85 0.69
C GLY A 270 13.32 29.09 1.54
N PRO A 271 12.14 29.15 0.91
CA PRO A 271 10.87 29.42 1.60
C PRO A 271 10.59 28.37 2.69
N ARG A 272 10.02 28.82 3.82
CA ARG A 272 9.73 27.97 4.98
C ARG A 272 8.54 27.05 4.69
N PRO A 273 8.68 25.71 4.78
CA PRO A 273 7.55 24.80 4.70
C PRO A 273 6.57 25.02 5.85
N GLU A 274 5.28 24.74 5.62
CA GLU A 274 4.28 24.76 6.68
C GLU A 274 4.70 23.85 7.86
N GLY A 275 4.51 24.31 9.08
CA GLY A 275 4.94 23.60 10.29
C GLY A 275 6.45 23.59 10.55
N ALA A 276 7.32 24.08 9.66
CA ALA A 276 8.76 24.16 9.93
C ALA A 276 9.08 25.22 11.01
N PHE A 277 9.98 24.88 11.94
CA PHE A 277 10.40 25.75 13.05
C PHE A 277 11.90 26.07 13.04
N ASP A 278 12.76 25.17 13.55
CA ASP A 278 14.22 25.36 13.64
C ASP A 278 15.03 24.32 12.84
N GLY A 279 14.34 23.39 12.17
CA GLY A 279 14.95 22.26 11.45
C GLY A 279 15.43 21.12 12.36
N ALA A 280 15.23 21.22 13.68
CA ALA A 280 15.26 20.10 14.61
C ALA A 280 13.84 19.67 15.02
N ALA A 281 12.91 20.63 15.04
CA ALA A 281 11.49 20.49 15.33
C ALA A 281 10.58 20.93 14.17
N PHE A 282 9.35 20.41 14.20
CA PHE A 282 8.20 20.88 13.42
C PHE A 282 6.97 21.06 14.32
N MET A 283 5.93 21.71 13.83
CA MET A 283 4.60 21.80 14.43
C MET A 283 3.61 20.97 13.61
N VAL A 284 2.60 20.40 14.26
CA VAL A 284 1.47 19.77 13.58
C VAL A 284 0.72 20.82 12.75
N THR A 285 0.43 20.52 11.48
CA THR A 285 -0.37 21.39 10.62
C THR A 285 -1.78 20.83 10.40
N PRO A 286 -2.78 21.64 10.01
CA PRO A 286 -4.11 21.15 9.64
C PRO A 286 -4.06 20.07 8.55
N ALA A 287 -3.14 20.19 7.59
CA ALA A 287 -2.94 19.19 6.55
C ALA A 287 -2.50 17.82 7.11
N MET A 288 -1.64 17.79 8.14
CA MET A 288 -1.21 16.54 8.78
C MET A 288 -2.37 15.83 9.49
N MET A 289 -3.22 16.56 10.21
CA MET A 289 -4.40 15.99 10.88
C MET A 289 -5.45 15.52 9.86
N SER A 290 -5.69 16.32 8.81
CA SER A 290 -6.66 16.05 7.75
C SER A 290 -6.39 14.73 7.01
N ILE A 291 -5.14 14.45 6.61
CA ILE A 291 -4.81 13.17 5.92
C ILE A 291 -5.02 11.93 6.80
N LEU A 292 -4.99 12.07 8.13
CA LEU A 292 -5.14 10.97 9.08
C LEU A 292 -6.60 10.69 9.47
N GLY A 293 -7.52 11.63 9.26
CA GLY A 293 -8.87 11.57 9.82
C GLY A 293 -8.86 11.52 11.36
N ALA A 294 -7.94 12.24 11.98
CA ALA A 294 -7.59 12.14 13.40
C ALA A 294 -7.63 13.53 14.08
N ASN A 295 -7.92 13.57 15.38
CA ASN A 295 -7.92 14.81 16.16
C ASN A 295 -6.51 15.17 16.69
N ALA A 296 -6.40 16.22 17.51
CA ALA A 296 -5.12 16.66 18.07
C ALA A 296 -4.50 15.61 19.03
N GLU A 297 -5.28 15.03 19.95
CA GLU A 297 -4.82 14.00 20.90
C GLU A 297 -4.31 12.75 20.17
N ASP A 298 -5.09 12.30 19.18
CA ASP A 298 -4.77 11.18 18.30
C ASP A 298 -3.44 11.43 17.58
N MET A 299 -3.25 12.65 17.07
CA MET A 299 -1.99 13.04 16.42
C MET A 299 -0.82 13.02 17.41
N GLU A 300 -1.03 13.39 18.68
CA GLU A 300 0.02 13.22 19.69
C GLU A 300 0.39 11.75 19.89
N GLU A 301 -0.57 10.85 20.05
CA GLU A 301 -0.30 9.42 20.23
C GLU A 301 0.35 8.79 18.99
N ILE A 302 -0.09 9.18 17.79
CA ILE A 302 0.51 8.76 16.52
C ILE A 302 1.97 9.23 16.43
N LEU A 303 2.28 10.49 16.75
CA LEU A 303 3.66 10.99 16.73
C LEU A 303 4.52 10.36 17.82
N LYS A 304 4.00 10.16 19.04
CA LYS A 304 4.69 9.45 20.13
C LYS A 304 5.01 8.00 19.71
N GLY A 305 4.05 7.27 19.14
CA GLY A 305 4.24 5.90 18.65
C GLY A 305 5.18 5.78 17.43
N LEU A 306 5.20 6.79 16.56
CA LEU A 306 6.20 6.91 15.48
C LEU A 306 7.60 7.26 16.01
N GLY A 307 7.75 7.63 17.29
CA GLY A 307 9.05 7.94 17.91
C GLY A 307 9.46 9.40 17.76
N TYR A 308 8.52 10.34 17.81
CA TYR A 308 8.78 11.76 18.04
C TYR A 308 8.53 12.10 19.51
N ARG A 309 9.14 13.19 19.98
CA ARG A 309 8.89 13.77 21.31
C ARG A 309 8.36 15.20 21.16
N SER A 310 7.38 15.54 21.98
CA SER A 310 6.79 16.87 22.10
C SER A 310 7.51 17.72 23.14
N GLU A 311 7.77 18.97 22.80
CA GLU A 311 8.34 20.02 23.66
C GLU A 311 7.35 21.20 23.68
N ALA A 312 6.63 21.37 24.79
CA ALA A 312 5.62 22.42 24.93
C ALA A 312 6.27 23.80 25.13
N LYS A 313 5.78 24.81 24.40
CA LYS A 313 6.21 26.22 24.52
C LYS A 313 5.04 27.18 24.54
N GLN A 314 5.25 28.38 25.09
CA GLN A 314 4.24 29.42 25.06
C GLN A 314 3.96 29.83 23.60
N ALA A 315 2.70 30.08 23.28
CA ALA A 315 2.30 30.46 21.93
C ALA A 315 3.00 31.75 21.46
N ALA A 316 3.22 32.70 22.38
CA ALA A 316 3.93 33.95 22.12
C ALA A 316 5.40 33.72 21.70
N ASP A 317 6.16 32.90 22.43
CA ASP A 317 7.56 32.58 22.11
C ASP A 317 7.69 31.96 20.70
N VAL A 318 6.76 31.06 20.36
CA VAL A 318 6.75 30.38 19.06
C VAL A 318 6.34 31.34 17.95
N ALA A 319 5.30 32.16 18.16
CA ALA A 319 4.86 33.16 17.19
C ALA A 319 5.96 34.19 16.89
N ALA A 320 6.54 34.82 17.91
CA ALA A 320 7.63 35.78 17.75
C ALA A 320 8.87 35.16 17.09
N ARG A 321 9.16 33.87 17.38
CA ARG A 321 10.26 33.16 16.71
C ARG A 321 9.96 32.86 15.24
N LEU A 322 8.71 32.57 14.88
CA LEU A 322 8.29 32.36 13.50
C LEU A 322 8.31 33.67 12.69
N GLU A 323 7.78 34.76 13.26
CA GLU A 323 7.82 36.08 12.65
C GLU A 323 9.26 36.54 12.36
N ALA A 324 10.17 36.38 13.33
CA ALA A 324 11.59 36.69 13.13
C ALA A 324 12.27 35.80 12.06
N LEU A 325 11.78 34.59 11.81
CA LEU A 325 12.28 33.70 10.74
C LEU A 325 11.70 34.08 9.37
N ASP A 326 10.42 34.46 9.31
CA ASP A 326 9.74 34.86 8.08
C ASP A 326 10.17 36.27 7.62
N GLU A 327 10.44 37.19 8.55
CA GLU A 327 11.02 38.50 8.24
C GLU A 327 12.45 38.36 7.71
N ALA A 328 13.26 37.48 8.30
CA ALA A 328 14.60 37.16 7.80
C ALA A 328 14.54 36.47 6.42
N ALA A 329 13.56 35.60 6.18
CA ALA A 329 13.34 35.00 4.86
C ALA A 329 12.90 36.03 3.81
N ARG A 330 12.06 37.01 4.18
CA ARG A 330 11.65 38.12 3.32
C ARG A 330 12.86 38.99 2.93
N LYS A 331 13.65 39.45 3.90
CA LYS A 331 14.88 40.24 3.67
C LYS A 331 15.87 39.50 2.75
N ALA A 332 16.12 38.22 3.01
CA ALA A 332 16.99 37.41 2.16
C ALA A 332 16.43 37.20 0.73
N ALA A 333 15.11 37.17 0.55
CA ALA A 333 14.48 37.10 -0.77
C ALA A 333 14.57 38.44 -1.53
N GLU A 334 14.40 39.57 -0.83
CA GLU A 334 14.58 40.93 -1.36
C GLU A 334 16.04 41.16 -1.81
N GLU A 335 17.03 40.81 -0.98
CA GLU A 335 18.46 40.84 -1.32
C GLU A 335 18.78 39.96 -2.53
N ALA A 336 18.24 38.73 -2.59
CA ALA A 336 18.45 37.83 -3.72
C ALA A 336 17.77 38.31 -5.01
N ALA A 337 16.65 39.03 -4.92
CA ALA A 337 15.99 39.66 -6.06
C ALA A 337 16.80 40.87 -6.56
N ALA A 338 17.24 41.76 -5.67
CA ALA A 338 18.09 42.90 -5.99
C ALA A 338 19.41 42.46 -6.64
N LYS A 339 20.05 41.40 -6.12
CA LYS A 339 21.28 40.83 -6.71
C LYS A 339 21.04 40.29 -8.11
N LYS A 340 19.93 39.59 -8.36
CA LYS A 340 19.56 39.11 -9.71
C LYS A 340 19.27 40.26 -10.69
N GLN A 341 18.65 41.34 -10.22
CA GLN A 341 18.43 42.54 -11.03
C GLN A 341 19.75 43.24 -11.37
N ALA A 342 20.67 43.36 -10.42
CA ALA A 342 22.01 43.89 -10.66
C ALA A 342 22.83 43.01 -11.64
N GLU A 343 22.80 41.68 -11.48
CA GLU A 343 23.45 40.73 -12.39
C GLU A 343 22.84 40.79 -13.81
N ALA A 344 21.53 41.00 -13.94
CA ALA A 344 20.87 41.20 -15.23
C ALA A 344 21.21 42.54 -15.88
N ALA A 345 21.22 43.64 -15.11
CA ALA A 345 21.58 44.97 -15.59
C ALA A 345 23.06 45.04 -16.03
N ALA A 346 23.97 44.45 -15.25
CA ALA A 346 25.38 44.32 -15.61
C ALA A 346 25.59 43.47 -16.89
N LYS A 347 24.69 42.53 -17.18
CA LYS A 347 24.72 41.72 -18.41
C LYS A 347 24.19 42.49 -19.63
N LEU A 348 23.21 43.39 -19.48
CA LEU A 348 22.78 44.31 -20.54
C LEU A 348 23.82 45.39 -20.83
N ALA A 349 24.52 45.89 -19.82
CA ALA A 349 25.59 46.87 -19.98
C ALA A 349 26.93 46.29 -20.53
N GLY A 350 26.93 44.99 -20.89
CA GLY A 350 28.12 44.26 -21.33
C GLY A 350 28.26 44.03 -22.83
N GLU A 351 27.31 44.48 -23.65
CA GLU A 351 27.39 44.39 -25.12
C GLU A 351 28.04 45.67 -25.71
N PRO A 352 29.22 45.58 -26.34
CA PRO A 352 29.83 46.72 -27.00
C PRO A 352 29.14 46.98 -28.35
N SER A 353 28.76 48.23 -28.59
CA SER A 353 28.25 48.69 -29.88
C SER A 353 29.40 48.81 -30.89
N GLU A 354 29.63 47.79 -31.72
CA GLU A 354 30.49 47.89 -32.91
C GLU A 354 29.82 48.77 -33.97
N ALA A 355 30.03 50.09 -33.85
CA ALA A 355 29.71 51.06 -34.89
C ALA A 355 30.90 51.20 -35.86
N THR A 356 30.98 50.32 -36.85
CA THR A 356 32.02 50.38 -37.89
C THR A 356 31.57 51.29 -39.04
N SER A 357 32.07 52.52 -39.07
CA SER A 357 31.80 53.49 -40.14
C SER A 357 33.00 53.62 -41.09
N GLU A 358 32.87 53.08 -42.30
CA GLU A 358 33.68 53.48 -43.46
C GLU A 358 32.80 54.22 -44.48
N THR A 359 33.35 55.14 -45.26
CA THR A 359 32.58 55.96 -46.20
C THR A 359 33.40 56.41 -47.41
N SER A 360 33.03 55.92 -48.59
CA SER A 360 33.31 56.52 -49.90
C SER A 360 32.35 55.84 -50.90
N ALA A 361 31.20 56.41 -51.28
CA ALA A 361 30.99 57.58 -52.13
C ALA A 361 31.21 57.31 -53.63
N ASP A 362 30.10 57.17 -54.38
CA ASP A 362 29.91 57.79 -55.70
C ASP A 362 28.40 57.94 -56.05
N ALA A 363 28.10 58.87 -56.97
CA ALA A 363 26.92 59.07 -57.84
C ALA A 363 25.45 58.93 -57.33
N ALA A 364 24.66 59.96 -57.67
CA ALA A 364 23.18 60.04 -57.67
C ALA A 364 22.72 60.44 -59.11
N PRO A 365 21.46 60.81 -59.43
CA PRO A 365 20.16 60.84 -58.70
C PRO A 365 19.14 59.86 -59.35
N VAL A 366 17.79 59.99 -59.49
CA VAL A 366 16.76 61.05 -59.34
C VAL A 366 15.36 60.41 -59.08
N GLU A 367 14.38 61.23 -58.64
CA GLU A 367 12.91 61.09 -58.89
C GLU A 367 12.16 59.83 -58.35
N THR A 368 10.83 59.80 -58.13
CA THR A 368 9.82 60.63 -57.39
C THR A 368 8.46 59.94 -57.59
N GLU A 369 7.60 59.85 -56.55
CA GLU A 369 6.17 59.44 -56.65
C GLU A 369 5.91 57.98 -57.15
N VAL A 370 4.72 57.33 -57.10
CA VAL A 370 3.40 57.67 -56.52
C VAL A 370 2.65 56.39 -56.02
N VAL A 371 1.93 56.54 -54.90
CA VAL A 371 0.59 56.02 -54.48
C VAL A 371 -0.03 54.69 -55.05
N GLN A 372 -0.59 53.89 -54.11
CA GLN A 372 -1.76 52.95 -54.16
C GLN A 372 -1.71 51.45 -54.60
N GLU A 373 -2.34 50.65 -53.71
CA GLU A 373 -3.35 49.57 -53.88
C GLU A 373 -3.16 48.24 -54.67
N VAL A 374 -3.66 47.19 -53.98
CA VAL A 374 -4.16 45.85 -54.37
C VAL A 374 -5.36 45.91 -55.36
N PRO A 375 -5.93 44.80 -55.93
CA PRO A 375 -5.74 43.34 -55.64
C PRO A 375 -5.71 42.38 -56.89
N VAL A 376 -5.87 41.07 -56.62
CA VAL A 376 -6.46 39.98 -57.48
C VAL A 376 -5.52 39.12 -58.36
N GLU A 377 -5.14 37.96 -57.81
CA GLU A 377 -5.38 36.57 -58.30
C GLU A 377 -4.98 36.06 -59.72
N THR A 378 -4.94 34.72 -59.85
CA THR A 378 -4.69 33.85 -61.03
C THR A 378 -3.22 33.71 -61.48
N VAL A 379 -2.75 32.60 -62.06
CA VAL A 379 -3.30 31.27 -62.45
C VAL A 379 -2.27 30.17 -62.02
N ALA A 380 -2.61 28.91 -61.72
CA ALA A 380 -2.81 27.74 -62.61
C ALA A 380 -1.70 27.51 -63.69
N ALA A 381 -1.37 26.29 -64.13
CA ALA A 381 -1.79 24.92 -63.77
C ALA A 381 -0.53 24.09 -63.37
N ASP A 382 -0.30 22.78 -63.57
CA ASP A 382 -0.94 21.60 -64.21
C ASP A 382 -0.25 20.32 -63.62
N SER A 383 -0.59 19.04 -63.84
CA SER A 383 -1.60 18.31 -64.65
C SER A 383 -2.17 17.13 -63.80
N ASP A 384 -3.37 16.59 -64.06
CA ASP A 384 -3.76 15.49 -64.99
C ASP A 384 -3.11 14.11 -64.71
N GLY A 385 -3.81 12.98 -64.52
CA GLY A 385 -5.25 12.64 -64.61
C GLY A 385 -5.47 11.39 -65.49
N PRO A 386 -6.71 10.95 -65.78
CA PRO A 386 -7.95 10.95 -64.96
C PRO A 386 -7.88 9.80 -63.91
N VAL A 387 -8.78 8.84 -63.61
CA VAL A 387 -10.16 8.35 -63.95
C VAL A 387 -10.65 7.55 -62.71
N GLU A 388 -11.91 7.15 -62.44
CA GLU A 388 -13.26 7.27 -63.04
C GLU A 388 -14.31 7.16 -61.88
N ALA A 389 -15.61 6.96 -62.16
CA ALA A 389 -16.67 6.68 -61.16
C ALA A 389 -17.77 5.76 -61.78
N PRO A 390 -18.60 5.02 -60.98
CA PRO A 390 -19.88 5.62 -60.56
C PRO A 390 -20.59 5.07 -59.27
N GLN A 391 -21.68 5.76 -58.90
CA GLN A 391 -22.95 5.27 -58.28
C GLN A 391 -23.18 5.12 -56.75
N LYS A 392 -24.41 5.53 -56.38
CA LYS A 392 -25.23 5.35 -55.12
C LYS A 392 -26.07 4.05 -55.24
N PRO A 393 -26.90 3.54 -54.27
CA PRO A 393 -27.74 4.19 -53.23
C PRO A 393 -27.49 3.62 -51.78
N GLU A 394 -28.11 3.95 -50.63
CA GLU A 394 -29.36 4.62 -50.17
C GLU A 394 -30.63 3.72 -50.09
N ALA A 395 -31.51 3.74 -49.07
CA ALA A 395 -31.62 4.47 -47.78
C ALA A 395 -31.31 3.52 -46.57
N ALA A 396 -31.85 3.51 -45.33
CA ALA A 396 -32.87 4.24 -44.53
C ALA A 396 -32.47 4.10 -43.01
N ALA A 397 -32.97 4.79 -41.95
CA ALA A 397 -34.19 5.56 -41.62
C ALA A 397 -35.45 4.74 -41.23
N ALA A 398 -36.28 5.07 -40.23
CA ALA A 398 -36.19 5.95 -39.04
C ALA A 398 -37.44 5.74 -38.10
N GLU A 399 -37.52 6.46 -36.96
CA GLU A 399 -38.71 6.68 -36.08
C GLU A 399 -39.29 5.47 -35.30
N ASP A 400 -39.99 5.63 -34.16
CA ASP A 400 -39.90 6.60 -33.03
C ASP A 400 -40.53 5.93 -31.78
N GLY A 401 -40.28 6.43 -30.57
CA GLY A 401 -40.87 5.90 -29.34
C GLY A 401 -40.35 6.54 -28.05
N GLN A 402 -41.19 7.33 -27.40
CA GLN A 402 -40.96 7.92 -26.07
C GLN A 402 -41.32 6.92 -24.96
N ASP A 403 -40.66 6.99 -23.80
CA ASP A 403 -41.36 7.02 -22.50
C ASP A 403 -40.44 7.32 -21.30
N GLU A 404 -41.05 7.70 -20.18
CA GLU A 404 -40.39 8.00 -18.91
C GLU A 404 -39.95 6.75 -18.11
N VAL A 405 -39.01 6.93 -17.17
CA VAL A 405 -38.98 6.14 -15.92
C VAL A 405 -38.70 7.03 -14.72
N VAL A 406 -39.74 7.25 -13.90
CA VAL A 406 -39.73 8.00 -12.64
C VAL A 406 -39.34 7.07 -11.48
N SER A 407 -38.97 7.65 -10.33
CA SER A 407 -38.64 6.93 -9.10
C SER A 407 -39.72 5.95 -8.63
N VAL A 408 -39.34 4.70 -8.36
CA VAL A 408 -40.17 3.75 -7.59
C VAL A 408 -40.04 4.00 -6.09
N ALA A 409 -41.16 4.39 -5.47
CA ALA A 409 -41.38 4.34 -4.03
C ALA A 409 -41.98 2.98 -3.62
N ALA A 410 -42.30 2.81 -2.33
CA ALA A 410 -42.94 1.59 -1.83
C ALA A 410 -44.39 1.45 -2.31
N GLU A 411 -44.90 0.21 -2.34
CA GLU A 411 -46.32 -0.12 -2.50
C GLU A 411 -46.80 -0.97 -1.32
N GLU A 412 -48.04 -0.76 -0.89
CA GLU A 412 -48.62 -1.33 0.33
C GLU A 412 -49.34 -2.65 0.08
N VAL A 413 -49.45 -3.50 1.12
CA VAL A 413 -50.29 -4.72 1.07
C VAL A 413 -51.69 -4.38 1.61
N PRO A 414 -52.79 -4.67 0.87
CA PRO A 414 -54.12 -4.23 1.23
C PRO A 414 -54.74 -4.99 2.41
N LYS A 415 -55.65 -4.32 3.14
CA LYS A 415 -56.52 -4.93 4.16
C LYS A 415 -57.83 -5.46 3.55
N SER A 416 -58.27 -6.62 3.99
CA SER A 416 -59.69 -7.00 4.03
C SER A 416 -59.95 -7.95 5.22
N SER A 417 -61.17 -7.93 5.74
CA SER A 417 -61.57 -8.64 6.97
C SER A 417 -61.74 -10.14 6.77
N PRO A 418 -62.00 -10.90 7.85
CA PRO A 418 -63.40 -11.25 8.07
C PRO A 418 -63.89 -11.06 9.53
N GLU A 419 -65.17 -10.73 9.66
CA GLU A 419 -65.97 -11.03 10.85
C GLU A 419 -66.78 -12.31 10.61
N ALA A 420 -66.74 -13.24 11.56
CA ALA A 420 -67.81 -14.21 11.84
C ALA A 420 -67.52 -14.87 13.20
N ALA A 421 -68.52 -15.03 14.06
CA ALA A 421 -68.39 -15.63 15.38
C ALA A 421 -69.34 -16.81 15.56
N THR A 422 -69.00 -17.73 16.47
CA THR A 422 -69.88 -18.38 17.48
C THR A 422 -69.09 -19.45 18.25
N ASP A 423 -68.98 -19.26 19.58
CA ASP A 423 -69.10 -20.22 20.71
C ASP A 423 -68.44 -21.64 20.65
N VAL A 424 -68.07 -22.31 21.76
CA VAL A 424 -68.50 -22.15 23.18
C VAL A 424 -67.38 -22.55 24.18
N ASP A 425 -67.43 -21.93 25.37
CA ASP A 425 -67.08 -22.46 26.71
C ASP A 425 -65.61 -22.73 27.13
N GLY A 426 -65.35 -22.70 28.46
CA GLY A 426 -64.13 -23.24 29.08
C GLY A 426 -63.27 -22.30 29.96
N ALA A 427 -63.83 -21.70 31.03
CA ALA A 427 -63.05 -21.11 32.14
C ALA A 427 -62.78 -22.18 33.24
N PRO A 428 -61.74 -22.08 34.13
CA PRO A 428 -61.53 -20.91 35.01
C PRO A 428 -60.07 -20.50 35.39
N GLU A 429 -59.93 -19.20 35.71
CA GLU A 429 -59.27 -18.63 36.91
C GLU A 429 -57.90 -19.14 37.42
N ALA A 430 -56.84 -18.31 37.26
CA ALA A 430 -55.77 -18.12 38.25
C ALA A 430 -55.02 -16.78 38.06
N ALA A 431 -54.51 -16.23 39.16
CA ALA A 431 -53.93 -14.90 39.34
C ALA A 431 -52.91 -14.37 38.30
N VAL A 432 -52.93 -13.04 38.08
CA VAL A 432 -51.84 -12.27 37.45
C VAL A 432 -51.49 -11.09 38.37
N GLU A 433 -50.20 -10.93 38.68
CA GLU A 433 -49.69 -9.92 39.61
C GLU A 433 -49.24 -8.65 38.87
N GLN A 434 -49.70 -7.47 39.31
CA GLN A 434 -49.28 -6.18 38.75
C GLN A 434 -48.20 -5.53 39.61
N VAL A 435 -47.13 -5.02 39.00
CA VAL A 435 -46.19 -4.09 39.64
C VAL A 435 -45.91 -2.91 38.72
N THR A 436 -46.43 -1.73 39.08
CA THR A 436 -46.10 -0.43 38.49
C THR A 436 -44.85 0.18 39.16
N ALA A 437 -44.15 1.06 38.44
CA ALA A 437 -42.95 1.73 38.96
C ALA A 437 -43.27 2.78 40.05
N PRO A 438 -42.41 2.93 41.07
CA PRO A 438 -42.48 4.03 42.04
C PRO A 438 -41.64 5.24 41.64
N ALA A 439 -42.08 6.43 42.06
CA ALA A 439 -41.27 7.65 42.12
C ALA A 439 -40.93 7.97 43.60
N PRO A 440 -39.86 8.73 43.89
CA PRO A 440 -39.58 9.22 45.24
C PRO A 440 -40.26 10.57 45.51
N GLU A 441 -40.71 10.78 46.76
CA GLU A 441 -41.29 12.05 47.23
C GLU A 441 -40.21 13.05 47.70
N SER A 442 -40.63 14.23 48.16
CA SER A 442 -39.77 15.39 48.47
C SER A 442 -40.18 16.08 49.77
N GLU A 443 -39.23 16.77 50.43
CA GLU A 443 -39.42 17.96 51.30
C GLU A 443 -38.02 18.59 51.52
N SER A 444 -37.73 19.83 51.09
CA SER A 444 -38.03 21.17 51.66
C SER A 444 -37.19 21.52 52.91
N GLY A 445 -36.61 22.71 53.12
CA GLY A 445 -36.37 23.92 52.28
C GLY A 445 -34.89 24.37 52.38
N VAL A 446 -34.45 25.62 52.17
CA VAL A 446 -35.03 26.95 52.45
C VAL A 446 -34.29 28.05 51.65
N ALA A 447 -34.99 29.16 51.35
CA ALA A 447 -34.51 30.49 50.92
C ALA A 447 -33.79 30.65 49.56
N SER A 448 -34.29 31.64 48.81
CA SER A 448 -33.64 32.32 47.68
C SER A 448 -32.74 33.46 48.16
N ASP A 449 -31.69 33.78 47.40
CA ASP A 449 -31.16 35.14 47.32
C ASP A 449 -30.73 35.45 45.87
N ASP A 450 -30.95 36.68 45.43
CA ASP A 450 -30.81 37.12 44.05
C ASP A 450 -29.45 37.79 43.84
N SER A 451 -28.50 37.08 43.23
CA SER A 451 -27.23 37.69 42.81
C SER A 451 -26.79 37.26 41.42
N TYR A 452 -27.01 38.16 40.46
CA TYR A 452 -26.36 38.12 39.15
C TYR A 452 -24.86 38.45 39.31
N THR A 453 -24.09 37.51 39.85
CA THR A 453 -22.63 37.54 39.70
C THR A 453 -22.32 37.23 38.24
N ALA A 454 -21.91 38.27 37.50
CA ALA A 454 -21.43 38.09 36.14
C ALA A 454 -20.23 37.14 36.17
N ALA A 455 -20.42 35.92 35.63
CA ALA A 455 -19.39 34.91 35.60
C ALA A 455 -18.22 35.41 34.74
N GLU A 456 -17.20 35.91 35.43
CA GLU A 456 -15.97 36.45 34.87
C GLU A 456 -15.40 35.47 33.84
N GLN A 457 -15.21 35.94 32.61
CA GLN A 457 -14.62 35.13 31.55
C GLN A 457 -13.15 34.86 31.90
N ALA A 458 -12.92 33.78 32.65
CA ALA A 458 -11.60 33.27 32.97
C ALA A 458 -10.85 33.04 31.66
N ALA A 459 -9.95 33.96 31.32
CA ALA A 459 -9.28 34.00 30.04
C ALA A 459 -8.50 32.69 29.85
N GLU A 460 -8.96 31.85 28.92
CA GLU A 460 -8.37 30.53 28.69
C GLU A 460 -6.92 30.73 28.24
N ALA A 461 -5.97 30.50 29.15
CA ALA A 461 -4.57 30.78 28.93
C ALA A 461 -4.09 30.04 27.66
N PRO A 462 -3.40 30.74 26.73
CA PRO A 462 -3.22 30.24 25.37
C PRO A 462 -2.48 28.90 25.38
N LYS A 463 -3.19 27.85 24.94
CA LYS A 463 -2.73 26.46 24.97
C LYS A 463 -1.33 26.35 24.36
N PRO A 464 -0.36 25.72 25.06
CA PRO A 464 1.04 25.74 24.64
C PRO A 464 1.22 24.99 23.32
N ILE A 465 2.01 25.55 22.41
CA ILE A 465 2.28 24.93 21.12
C ILE A 465 3.31 23.81 21.31
N LEU A 466 2.98 22.62 20.83
CA LEU A 466 3.86 21.45 20.88
C LEU A 466 4.82 21.44 19.70
N LEU A 467 6.12 21.60 19.99
CA LEU A 467 7.19 21.41 19.02
C LEU A 467 7.63 19.94 19.02
N TRP A 468 7.58 19.30 17.85
CA TRP A 468 7.84 17.87 17.68
C TRP A 468 9.22 17.61 17.11
N ARG A 469 10.06 16.89 17.87
CA ARG A 469 11.43 16.54 17.51
C ARG A 469 11.56 15.02 17.33
N PRO A 470 12.26 14.50 16.30
CA PRO A 470 12.52 13.07 16.20
C PRO A 470 13.28 12.59 17.43
N GLN A 471 12.85 11.48 18.04
CA GLN A 471 13.65 10.85 19.09
C GLN A 471 14.94 10.35 18.46
N ARG A 472 16.04 11.06 18.71
CA ARG A 472 17.37 10.50 18.46
C ARG A 472 17.47 9.22 19.28
N THR A 473 17.50 8.08 18.59
CA THR A 473 18.13 6.89 19.16
C THR A 473 19.59 7.23 19.37
N GLU A 474 19.93 7.65 20.58
CA GLU A 474 21.30 7.68 21.05
C GLU A 474 21.86 6.27 20.85
N GLY A 475 22.74 6.11 19.86
CA GLY A 475 23.47 4.88 19.71
C GLY A 475 24.22 4.65 21.02
N ARG A 476 23.97 3.50 21.68
CA ARG A 476 24.55 3.11 22.98
C ARG A 476 25.95 3.72 23.12
N PRO A 477 26.24 4.49 24.19
CA PRO A 477 27.44 5.29 24.27
C PRO A 477 28.64 4.41 23.94
N ARG A 478 29.29 4.70 22.80
CA ARG A 478 30.43 3.91 22.32
C ARG A 478 31.50 4.01 23.38
N GLN A 479 31.62 2.97 24.21
CA GLN A 479 32.66 2.90 25.23
C GLN A 479 33.98 3.07 24.51
N ARG A 480 34.60 4.21 24.82
CA ARG A 480 35.79 4.71 24.14
C ARG A 480 36.96 3.83 24.59
N HIS A 481 37.15 2.71 23.89
CA HIS A 481 38.38 1.92 23.92
C HIS A 481 39.50 2.79 23.33
N GLY A 482 39.94 3.77 24.12
CA GLY A 482 41.12 4.56 23.86
C GLY A 482 42.35 3.67 24.01
N GLU A 483 43.27 3.80 23.06
CA GLU A 483 44.51 3.03 23.06
C GLU A 483 45.35 3.37 24.30
N ARG A 484 45.67 2.33 25.08
CA ARG A 484 46.84 2.32 25.96
C ARG A 484 47.57 1.00 25.77
N ASN A 485 48.50 0.99 24.83
CA ASN A 485 49.48 -0.07 24.66
C ASN A 485 50.82 0.38 25.28
N ARG A 486 51.65 -0.59 25.69
CA ARG A 486 53.00 -0.45 26.27
C ARG A 486 53.08 0.23 27.65
N GLN A 487 53.15 -0.60 28.69
CA GLN A 487 54.39 -0.83 29.49
C GLN A 487 54.16 -2.00 30.47
N GLY A 488 55.24 -2.55 31.05
CA GLY A 488 55.18 -3.61 32.07
C GLY A 488 55.47 -5.01 31.53
N GLN A 489 56.72 -5.47 31.69
CA GLN A 489 57.12 -6.86 31.49
C GLN A 489 57.24 -7.54 32.87
N ARG A 490 57.03 -8.88 32.91
CA ARG A 490 57.34 -9.83 34.00
C ARG A 490 56.35 -9.94 35.16
N GLY A 491 56.20 -11.19 35.63
CA GLY A 491 56.14 -11.53 37.05
C GLY A 491 54.76 -11.43 37.73
N ARG A 492 54.10 -12.58 37.93
CA ARG A 492 53.09 -12.71 38.98
C ARG A 492 53.20 -14.06 39.70
N GLN A 493 54.02 -14.06 40.75
CA GLN A 493 53.87 -15.04 41.84
C GLN A 493 52.67 -14.63 42.71
N ALA A 494 52.09 -15.59 43.43
CA ALA A 494 51.03 -15.33 44.40
C ALA A 494 51.59 -14.79 45.73
N PRO A 495 50.75 -14.12 46.51
CA PRO A 495 50.62 -14.49 47.93
C PRO A 495 49.15 -14.78 48.32
N ALA A 496 48.93 -15.16 49.58
CA ALA A 496 47.71 -15.83 50.06
C ALA A 496 47.06 -15.13 51.26
N GLY A 497 45.94 -15.70 51.73
CA GLY A 497 45.15 -15.28 52.90
C GLY A 497 43.69 -14.94 52.53
N ALA A 498 42.67 -15.28 53.33
CA ALA A 498 42.63 -16.13 54.53
C ALA A 498 41.19 -16.64 54.78
N GLU A 499 41.05 -17.69 55.60
CA GLU A 499 39.95 -18.06 56.54
C GLU A 499 38.44 -17.85 56.14
N GLY A 500 37.52 -18.78 56.40
CA GLY A 500 37.63 -20.13 57.00
C GLY A 500 36.26 -20.74 57.36
N ALA A 501 36.23 -22.07 57.59
CA ALA A 501 35.09 -22.87 58.12
C ALA A 501 33.80 -22.96 57.22
N GLU A 502 32.92 -23.97 57.31
CA GLU A 502 32.87 -25.16 58.18
C GLU A 502 32.11 -26.37 57.56
N GLN A 503 32.32 -27.57 58.14
CA GLN A 503 31.41 -28.73 58.25
C GLN A 503 31.05 -29.69 57.06
N ALA A 504 30.93 -30.97 57.46
CA ALA A 504 29.96 -31.99 57.00
C ALA A 504 30.11 -32.75 55.64
N ASN A 505 31.07 -33.69 55.62
CA ASN A 505 30.81 -35.14 55.52
C ASN A 505 29.72 -35.69 54.53
N ARG A 506 30.14 -36.37 53.44
CA ARG A 506 29.61 -37.69 53.01
C ARG A 506 30.52 -38.43 52.03
N GLY A 507 30.37 -39.76 51.96
CA GLY A 507 31.27 -40.70 51.29
C GLY A 507 31.07 -40.93 49.77
N PRO A 508 31.89 -41.79 49.14
CA PRO A 508 32.18 -41.75 47.71
C PRO A 508 31.35 -42.69 46.82
N ARG A 509 31.35 -42.42 45.50
CA ARG A 509 31.07 -43.39 44.42
C ARG A 509 32.06 -43.21 43.25
N PRO A 510 32.32 -44.26 42.44
CA PRO A 510 33.67 -44.50 41.92
C PRO A 510 33.85 -44.28 40.40
N ASP A 511 35.11 -44.35 39.97
CA ASP A 511 35.59 -44.32 38.59
C ASP A 511 34.97 -45.36 37.65
N LYS A 512 35.02 -45.07 36.34
CA LYS A 512 35.23 -46.09 35.31
C LYS A 512 35.96 -45.54 34.07
N PRO A 513 36.88 -46.30 33.44
CA PRO A 513 37.79 -45.76 32.44
C PRO A 513 37.39 -46.02 30.97
N ASN A 514 38.12 -45.31 30.12
CA ASN A 514 38.31 -45.44 28.67
C ASN A 514 38.31 -46.87 28.10
N PHE A 515 37.71 -47.09 26.92
CA PHE A 515 38.02 -48.24 26.05
C PHE A 515 37.76 -47.97 24.56
N LYS A 516 38.58 -48.58 23.68
CA LYS A 516 38.44 -48.51 22.20
C LYS A 516 37.69 -49.73 21.65
N ARG A 517 36.86 -49.54 20.62
CA ARG A 517 36.68 -50.38 19.40
C ARG A 517 35.69 -49.65 18.46
N ASP A 518 35.96 -49.46 17.17
CA ASP A 518 36.20 -50.42 16.07
C ASP A 518 34.90 -51.05 15.53
N ARG A 519 34.66 -50.88 14.22
CA ARG A 519 33.58 -51.50 13.44
C ARG A 519 33.88 -51.43 11.93
N SER A 520 34.33 -52.55 11.38
CA SER A 520 34.24 -52.91 9.96
C SER A 520 32.80 -53.43 9.64
N GLN A 521 32.38 -53.85 8.44
CA GLN A 521 32.98 -54.04 7.10
C GLN A 521 31.86 -54.29 6.06
N ARG A 522 32.05 -53.89 4.77
CA ARG A 522 31.55 -54.52 3.51
C ARG A 522 31.56 -53.51 2.35
N HIS A 523 31.72 -53.88 1.07
CA HIS A 523 32.63 -54.85 0.42
C HIS A 523 32.58 -54.63 -1.12
N GLY A 524 33.67 -54.90 -1.85
CA GLY A 524 33.79 -54.76 -3.32
C GLY A 524 34.82 -53.69 -3.69
N GLN A 525 36.00 -53.93 -4.30
CA GLN A 525 36.44 -54.86 -5.37
C GLN A 525 36.00 -54.40 -6.77
N GLY A 526 36.90 -54.05 -7.71
CA GLY A 526 38.36 -53.90 -7.58
C GLY A 526 39.04 -53.34 -8.86
N ASP A 527 40.26 -52.82 -8.67
CA ASP A 527 41.37 -52.57 -9.62
C ASP A 527 41.11 -52.19 -11.10
N GLN A 528 41.74 -51.08 -11.55
CA GLN A 528 42.96 -51.20 -12.38
C GLN A 528 43.80 -49.90 -12.53
N ALA A 529 45.12 -50.07 -12.28
CA ALA A 529 46.32 -49.47 -12.89
C ALA A 529 46.37 -48.01 -13.43
N GLY A 530 47.49 -47.31 -13.16
CA GLY A 530 47.91 -46.11 -13.92
C GLY A 530 48.81 -45.14 -13.16
N GLY A 531 50.07 -45.50 -12.88
CA GLY A 531 51.02 -44.64 -12.14
C GLY A 531 51.60 -43.46 -12.94
N GLY A 532 52.34 -42.57 -12.28
CA GLY A 532 53.03 -41.44 -12.93
C GLY A 532 53.54 -40.38 -11.95
N GLU A 533 54.79 -40.50 -11.53
CA GLU A 533 55.36 -39.68 -10.45
C GLU A 533 56.01 -38.35 -10.93
N ASN A 534 55.63 -37.26 -10.24
CA ASN A 534 56.59 -36.31 -9.63
C ASN A 534 57.18 -35.13 -10.48
N ARG A 535 57.53 -34.06 -9.75
CA ARG A 535 58.35 -32.87 -10.07
C ARG A 535 57.79 -31.83 -11.06
N GLY A 536 57.64 -30.60 -10.57
CA GLY A 536 57.48 -29.39 -11.39
C GLY A 536 58.69 -28.47 -11.32
N ASN A 537 58.76 -27.45 -12.19
CA ASN A 537 59.67 -26.31 -12.04
C ASN A 537 59.12 -25.03 -12.70
N ARG A 538 59.73 -23.88 -12.38
CA ARG A 538 59.40 -22.49 -12.81
C ARG A 538 60.74 -21.75 -13.04
N PRO A 539 60.83 -20.45 -13.47
CA PRO A 539 59.91 -19.59 -14.21
C PRO A 539 60.49 -19.13 -15.61
N PRO A 540 60.80 -17.85 -15.92
CA PRO A 540 60.01 -17.02 -16.87
C PRO A 540 60.80 -16.42 -18.08
N ARG A 541 60.16 -15.56 -18.91
CA ARG A 541 60.48 -14.10 -19.09
C ARG A 541 60.23 -13.51 -20.52
N SER A 542 59.55 -12.36 -20.57
CA SER A 542 59.62 -11.21 -21.54
C SER A 542 59.66 -11.36 -23.08
N GLY A 543 58.87 -10.50 -23.76
CA GLY A 543 59.13 -10.00 -25.13
C GLY A 543 58.18 -8.85 -25.53
N LYS A 544 58.72 -7.70 -25.99
CA LYS A 544 57.96 -6.53 -26.51
C LYS A 544 58.90 -5.59 -27.29
N PRO A 545 58.45 -5.00 -28.41
CA PRO A 545 58.42 -3.53 -28.59
C PRO A 545 57.15 -3.09 -29.36
N ASP A 546 57.06 -1.88 -29.93
CA ASP A 546 56.78 -0.57 -29.29
C ASP A 546 56.21 0.37 -30.38
N GLY A 547 55.59 1.51 -30.00
CA GLY A 547 55.05 2.46 -30.98
C GLY A 547 54.11 3.53 -30.40
N ARG A 548 54.62 4.75 -30.22
CA ARG A 548 53.87 5.97 -29.88
C ARG A 548 54.63 7.17 -30.47
N PRO A 549 53.94 8.20 -31.01
CA PRO A 549 53.59 9.37 -30.20
C PRO A 549 52.12 9.77 -30.42
N GLY A 550 51.55 10.82 -29.83
CA GLY A 550 52.02 11.79 -28.83
C GLY A 550 50.80 12.58 -28.30
N LYS A 551 50.97 13.40 -27.25
CA LYS A 551 49.87 14.18 -26.64
C LYS A 551 50.36 15.57 -26.22
N PRO A 552 49.51 16.59 -26.30
CA PRO A 552 49.43 17.60 -25.24
C PRO A 552 48.01 17.74 -24.66
N ASP A 553 47.92 18.34 -23.47
CA ASP A 553 46.69 18.40 -22.69
C ASP A 553 45.85 19.65 -22.98
N GLY A 554 44.51 19.49 -23.02
CA GLY A 554 43.54 20.56 -23.23
C GLY A 554 42.40 20.49 -22.21
N ARG A 555 42.44 21.34 -21.18
CA ARG A 555 41.47 21.39 -20.07
C ARG A 555 40.39 22.45 -20.33
N HIS A 556 39.26 22.07 -20.92
CA HIS A 556 38.03 22.88 -20.87
C HIS A 556 36.76 22.01 -20.79
N GLY A 557 35.75 22.49 -20.05
CA GLY A 557 34.46 21.82 -19.90
C GLY A 557 33.50 22.15 -21.04
N LYS A 558 32.58 21.23 -21.34
CA LYS A 558 31.50 21.46 -22.31
C LYS A 558 30.42 22.37 -21.69
N PRO A 559 29.95 23.42 -22.39
CA PRO A 559 28.83 24.25 -21.91
C PRO A 559 27.56 23.43 -21.71
N HIS A 560 26.77 23.80 -20.70
CA HIS A 560 25.41 23.32 -20.54
C HIS A 560 24.52 24.03 -21.58
N ALA A 561 23.83 23.30 -22.43
CA ALA A 561 22.87 23.90 -23.36
C ALA A 561 21.71 24.51 -22.56
N GLN A 562 21.50 25.82 -22.67
CA GLN A 562 20.41 26.49 -21.97
C GLN A 562 19.08 26.09 -22.60
N SER A 563 18.24 25.38 -21.85
CA SER A 563 16.82 25.23 -22.17
C SER A 563 16.17 26.61 -22.12
N LYS A 564 15.54 27.02 -23.23
CA LYS A 564 14.71 28.23 -23.25
C LYS A 564 13.57 28.09 -22.22
N PRO A 565 13.16 29.18 -21.54
CA PRO A 565 11.95 29.15 -20.74
C PRO A 565 10.76 28.75 -21.63
N ARG A 566 9.90 27.87 -21.13
CA ARG A 566 8.71 27.41 -21.83
C ARG A 566 7.63 28.47 -21.69
N GLU A 567 7.31 29.17 -22.77
CA GLU A 567 6.11 30.01 -22.84
C GLU A 567 4.87 29.16 -22.60
N GLU A 568 4.03 29.57 -21.66
CA GLU A 568 2.77 28.91 -21.37
C GLU A 568 1.75 29.30 -22.45
N LYS A 569 1.38 28.34 -23.32
CA LYS A 569 0.24 28.55 -24.22
C LYS A 569 -1.01 28.80 -23.37
N PRO A 570 -1.79 29.87 -23.65
CA PRO A 570 -3.02 30.12 -22.92
C PRO A 570 -3.98 28.94 -23.10
N VAL A 571 -4.71 28.61 -22.04
CA VAL A 571 -5.69 27.53 -22.03
C VAL A 571 -6.79 27.86 -23.04
N ARG A 572 -6.91 27.04 -24.09
CA ARG A 572 -8.09 27.06 -24.96
C ARG A 572 -9.27 26.51 -24.17
N PHE A 573 -10.16 27.38 -23.75
CA PHE A 573 -11.47 26.98 -23.25
C PHE A 573 -12.36 26.53 -24.42
N ASP A 574 -13.13 25.48 -24.16
CA ASP A 574 -14.14 24.96 -25.08
C ASP A 574 -15.35 25.93 -25.09
N PRO A 575 -15.75 26.49 -26.24
CA PRO A 575 -16.79 27.53 -26.31
C PRO A 575 -18.17 27.05 -25.85
N ASP A 576 -18.47 25.75 -25.96
CA ASP A 576 -19.75 25.16 -25.54
C ASP A 576 -19.72 24.67 -24.08
N SER A 577 -18.62 24.90 -23.35
CA SER A 577 -18.54 24.56 -21.93
C SER A 577 -19.48 25.45 -21.08
N PRO A 578 -20.34 24.88 -20.21
CA PRO A 578 -21.26 25.67 -19.38
C PRO A 578 -20.54 26.62 -18.42
N PHE A 579 -19.26 26.39 -18.12
CA PHE A 579 -18.45 27.25 -17.27
C PHE A 579 -17.95 28.54 -17.97
N ALA A 580 -17.95 28.59 -19.30
CA ALA A 580 -17.49 29.77 -20.05
C ALA A 580 -18.35 31.02 -19.75
N LYS A 581 -19.67 30.84 -19.61
CA LYS A 581 -20.62 31.91 -19.26
C LYS A 581 -20.40 32.45 -17.83
N LEU A 582 -19.99 31.59 -16.90
CA LEU A 582 -19.65 31.98 -15.52
C LEU A 582 -18.30 32.74 -15.44
N ALA A 583 -17.34 32.39 -16.29
CA ALA A 583 -16.08 33.14 -16.40
C ALA A 583 -16.32 34.57 -16.91
N ALA A 584 -17.11 34.73 -17.98
CA ALA A 584 -17.46 36.04 -18.53
C ALA A 584 -18.17 36.95 -17.50
N LEU A 585 -19.14 36.42 -16.75
CA LEU A 585 -19.80 37.15 -15.66
C LEU A 585 -18.83 37.55 -14.54
N ARG A 586 -17.86 36.69 -14.20
CA ARG A 586 -16.88 36.97 -13.13
C ARG A 586 -15.93 38.12 -13.49
N ASP A 587 -15.56 38.28 -14.75
CA ASP A 587 -14.68 39.36 -15.18
C ASP A 587 -15.43 40.65 -15.54
N GLN A 588 -16.74 40.58 -15.83
CA GLN A 588 -17.62 41.76 -15.82
C GLN A 588 -17.82 42.33 -14.40
N LEU A 589 -17.88 41.49 -13.37
CA LEU A 589 -18.00 41.89 -11.95
C LEU A 589 -16.68 42.40 -11.30
N LYS A 590 -15.63 42.64 -12.09
CA LYS A 590 -14.30 43.12 -11.64
C LYS A 590 -13.89 44.46 -12.26
N LYS A 591 -14.79 45.15 -12.97
CA LYS A 591 -14.46 46.26 -13.85
C LYS A 591 -15.27 47.52 -13.52
#